data_AF-A0A5C7WA83-F1
#
_entry.id   AF-A0A5C7WA83-F1
#
_cell.length_a   1.000
_cell.length_b   1.000
_cell.length_c   1.000
_cell.angle_alpha   90.00
_cell.angle_beta   90.00
_cell.angle_gamma   90.00
#
_symmetry.space_group_name_H-M   'P 1'
#
loop_
_entity.id
_entity.type
_entity.pdbx_description
1 polymer ?
#
loop_
_entity_poly.entity_id
_entity_poly.type
_entity_poly.pdbx_seq_one_letter_code
_entity_poly.pdbx_strand_id
1 'polypeptide(L)'
;MFFRSQHSTFNIQHSIRGFTLIESLVFIFLFSIISLVFFQTYAVGTRLIIESKNRLGATALANQKMEIIRSIEYDAIGTTTGIPAGDLAEDESISVNTLLYHVHTFVQYVDDPFDRLVSGSPADAIPTDYKRVRISVSWGDEGPDQTVYIFGNFSPRGVETAGGGGVLSINVLDAGGAGVSGASVRLINAASSVDVTGTTDSTGNLMLPGAPAGTQAYTLIVSKSGHYGATTYPPYPTSAFNPVDVHASVVAGVLNQKTIVMDQSSDISLTTEDPFGTAIPSVDFTLEGGRIIGADPVTSASVFGLDVTGTTDGSGVALYPDESYGQYTLSATKSGYRFYKLSPESVLQNEFTATAGVASDVSLILLDQSIGSVLVKVENQADSTPLAGATVQLSNTTLPYDATVTTDQYGYAYFPTALPELDADNYDIDVTLSGYEDEAATVTVGTTLLETTIQMTAN
;
A
#
# COMPACT_ATOMS: atom_id res chain seq x y z
N MET A 1 111.04 9.25 -59.73
CA MET A 1 110.98 10.44 -58.86
C MET A 1 109.86 11.32 -59.37
N PHE A 2 108.84 11.61 -58.53
CA PHE A 2 107.99 12.81 -58.54
C PHE A 2 107.20 13.12 -59.84
N PHE A 3 105.97 13.63 -59.90
CA PHE A 3 104.94 14.12 -58.99
C PHE A 3 103.79 14.64 -59.91
N ARG A 4 102.66 15.02 -59.31
CA ARG A 4 101.79 16.15 -59.73
C ARG A 4 100.94 16.08 -61.02
N SER A 5 99.61 16.01 -60.79
CA SER A 5 98.59 17.04 -61.11
C SER A 5 98.87 18.05 -62.23
N GLN A 6 97.92 18.23 -63.17
CA GLN A 6 97.25 19.52 -63.40
C GLN A 6 96.07 19.50 -64.41
N HIS A 7 95.17 20.46 -64.18
CA HIS A 7 94.01 20.91 -64.95
C HIS A 7 94.25 21.15 -66.45
N SER A 8 93.21 20.94 -67.26
CA SER A 8 92.94 21.76 -68.44
C SER A 8 91.43 21.90 -68.64
N THR A 9 90.97 23.15 -68.57
CA THR A 9 89.62 23.64 -68.82
C THR A 9 89.23 23.45 -70.29
N PHE A 10 88.11 22.79 -70.57
CA PHE A 10 87.44 22.90 -71.87
C PHE A 10 85.99 23.33 -71.69
N ASN A 11 85.64 24.38 -72.43
CA ASN A 11 84.41 25.16 -72.36
C ASN A 11 83.14 24.32 -72.33
N ILE A 12 82.27 24.63 -71.37
CA ILE A 12 80.85 24.32 -71.42
C ILE A 12 80.26 25.13 -72.59
N GLN A 13 80.20 24.54 -73.78
CA GLN A 13 79.14 24.92 -74.72
C GLN A 13 77.90 24.15 -74.29
N HIS A 14 76.98 24.86 -73.64
CA HIS A 14 75.60 24.43 -73.54
C HIS A 14 75.08 24.20 -74.96
N SER A 15 75.07 22.95 -75.42
CA SER A 15 74.11 22.54 -76.42
C SER A 15 72.75 22.64 -75.73
N ILE A 16 72.11 23.80 -75.87
CA ILE A 16 70.66 23.87 -75.76
C ILE A 16 70.17 23.03 -76.93
N ARG A 17 70.03 21.72 -76.72
CA ARG A 17 69.29 20.87 -77.64
C ARG A 17 67.90 21.48 -77.69
N GLY A 18 67.58 22.12 -78.83
CA GLY A 18 66.26 22.64 -79.08
C GLY A 18 65.26 21.51 -78.87
N PHE A 19 64.25 21.78 -78.06
CA PHE A 19 63.20 20.82 -77.76
C PHE A 19 62.48 20.46 -79.07
N THR A 20 62.32 19.17 -79.34
CA THR A 20 61.70 18.75 -80.60
C THR A 20 60.19 19.06 -80.56
N LEU A 21 59.59 19.43 -81.70
CA LEU A 21 58.15 19.72 -81.77
C LEU A 21 57.31 18.55 -81.23
N ILE A 22 57.79 17.32 -81.41
CA ILE A 22 57.14 16.10 -80.91
C ILE A 22 57.21 15.98 -79.38
N GLU A 23 58.33 16.34 -78.74
CA GLU A 23 58.45 16.37 -77.27
C GLU A 23 57.54 17.45 -76.65
N SER A 24 57.39 18.61 -77.29
CA SER A 24 56.38 19.62 -76.91
C SER A 24 54.97 19.08 -76.97
N LEU A 25 54.64 18.38 -78.04
CA LEU A 25 53.30 17.87 -78.25
C LEU A 25 52.96 16.78 -77.22
N VAL A 26 53.89 15.87 -76.95
CA VAL A 26 53.74 14.83 -75.92
C VAL A 26 53.67 15.44 -74.52
N PHE A 27 54.51 16.44 -74.20
CA PHE A 27 54.47 17.12 -72.91
C PHE A 27 53.14 17.87 -72.69
N ILE A 28 52.67 18.65 -73.68
CA ILE A 28 51.39 19.37 -73.58
C ILE A 28 50.23 18.39 -73.47
N PHE A 29 50.26 17.27 -74.19
CA PHE A 29 49.23 16.23 -74.10
C PHE A 29 49.18 15.59 -72.71
N LEU A 30 50.33 15.15 -72.19
CA LEU A 30 50.42 14.56 -70.85
C LEU A 30 50.04 15.58 -69.76
N PHE A 31 50.54 16.81 -69.86
CA PHE A 31 50.19 17.89 -68.94
C PHE A 31 48.70 18.19 -68.95
N SER A 32 48.07 18.25 -70.13
CA SER A 32 46.62 18.50 -70.27
C SER A 32 45.78 17.41 -69.61
N ILE A 33 46.17 16.13 -69.78
CA ILE A 33 45.47 15.01 -69.13
C ILE A 33 45.62 15.10 -67.61
N ILE A 34 46.84 15.31 -67.12
CA ILE A 34 47.11 15.37 -65.67
C ILE A 34 46.39 16.57 -65.05
N SER A 35 46.43 17.74 -65.68
CA SER A 35 45.71 18.92 -65.22
C SER A 35 44.20 18.69 -65.20
N LEU A 36 43.63 18.03 -66.22
CA LEU A 36 42.20 17.73 -66.26
C LEU A 36 41.79 16.79 -65.12
N VAL A 37 42.54 15.70 -64.92
CA VAL A 37 42.31 14.76 -63.81
C VAL A 37 42.44 15.45 -62.47
N PHE A 38 43.44 16.32 -62.30
CA PHE A 38 43.64 17.09 -61.08
C PHE A 38 42.47 18.04 -60.80
N PHE A 39 42.03 18.83 -61.78
CA PHE A 39 40.91 19.76 -61.62
C PHE A 39 39.59 19.03 -61.36
N GLN A 40 39.34 17.91 -62.03
CA GLN A 40 38.16 17.07 -61.76
C GLN A 40 38.19 16.49 -60.35
N THR A 41 39.34 15.96 -59.91
CA THR A 41 39.49 15.41 -58.56
C THR A 41 39.31 16.50 -57.50
N TYR A 42 39.87 17.68 -57.73
CA TYR A 42 39.70 18.83 -56.85
C TYR A 42 38.24 19.30 -56.76
N ALA A 43 37.55 19.39 -57.91
CA ALA A 43 36.14 19.76 -57.96
C ALA A 43 35.23 18.73 -57.24
N VAL A 44 35.47 17.44 -57.44
CA VAL A 44 34.73 16.37 -56.76
C VAL A 44 35.04 16.35 -55.26
N GLY A 45 36.32 16.48 -54.88
CA GLY A 45 36.74 16.51 -53.48
C GLY A 45 36.15 17.69 -52.71
N THR A 46 36.16 18.89 -53.31
CA THR A 46 35.55 20.09 -52.71
C THR A 46 34.03 19.95 -52.58
N ARG A 47 33.34 19.41 -53.60
CA ARG A 47 31.91 19.09 -53.51
C ARG A 47 31.62 18.13 -52.35
N LEU A 48 32.39 17.05 -52.22
CA LEU A 48 32.22 16.08 -51.14
C LEU A 48 32.45 16.69 -49.75
N ILE A 49 33.42 17.59 -49.61
CA ILE A 49 33.65 18.32 -48.36
C ILE A 49 32.47 19.24 -48.03
N ILE A 50 31.92 19.95 -49.01
CA ILE A 50 30.75 20.82 -48.82
C ILE A 50 29.53 19.98 -48.41
N GLU A 51 29.24 18.89 -49.12
CA GLU A 51 28.13 18.00 -48.77
C GLU A 51 28.30 17.39 -47.37
N SER A 52 29.52 17.00 -47.01
CA SER A 52 29.81 16.49 -45.67
C SER A 52 29.59 17.55 -44.58
N LYS A 53 29.95 18.81 -44.84
CA LYS A 53 29.69 19.94 -43.93
C LYS A 53 28.20 20.23 -43.80
N ASN A 54 27.47 20.21 -44.91
CA ASN A 54 26.03 20.44 -44.93
C ASN A 54 25.30 19.33 -44.15
N ARG A 55 25.66 18.07 -44.38
CA ARG A 55 25.13 16.92 -43.64
C ARG A 55 25.44 17.01 -42.14
N LEU A 56 26.64 17.43 -41.77
CA LEU A 56 27.01 17.65 -40.36
C LEU A 56 26.14 18.75 -39.73
N GLY A 57 25.95 19.86 -40.44
CA GLY A 57 25.08 20.96 -40.00
C GLY A 57 23.61 20.54 -39.88
N ALA A 58 23.08 19.83 -40.88
CA ALA A 58 21.73 19.26 -40.85
C ALA A 58 21.53 18.31 -39.66
N THR A 59 22.51 17.44 -39.39
CA THR A 59 22.47 16.52 -38.24
C THR A 59 22.49 17.28 -36.91
N ALA A 60 23.32 18.31 -36.78
CA ALA A 60 23.37 19.14 -35.58
C ALA A 60 22.05 19.90 -35.35
N LEU A 61 21.47 20.47 -36.42
CA LEU A 61 20.19 21.17 -36.36
C LEU A 61 19.04 20.22 -36.03
N ALA A 62 19.03 19.01 -36.63
CA ALA A 62 18.05 17.99 -36.31
C ALA A 62 18.12 17.61 -34.82
N ASN A 63 19.31 17.33 -34.30
CA ASN A 63 19.51 17.02 -32.88
C ASN A 63 19.05 18.18 -31.99
N GLN A 64 19.40 19.42 -32.33
CA GLN A 64 18.94 20.59 -31.59
C GLN A 64 17.41 20.66 -31.54
N LYS A 65 16.72 20.44 -32.66
CA LYS A 65 15.26 20.40 -32.71
C LYS A 65 14.69 19.26 -31.87
N MET A 66 15.33 18.09 -31.88
CA MET A 66 14.91 16.96 -31.03
C MET A 66 15.08 17.25 -29.54
N GLU A 67 16.16 17.93 -29.12
CA GLU A 67 16.31 18.33 -27.72
C GLU A 67 15.26 19.37 -27.30
N ILE A 68 14.88 20.29 -28.19
CA ILE A 68 13.76 21.21 -27.92
C ILE A 68 12.48 20.41 -27.69
N ILE A 69 12.17 19.45 -28.57
CA ILE A 69 10.96 18.62 -28.42
C ILE A 69 10.98 17.80 -27.11
N ARG A 70 12.15 17.32 -26.67
CA ARG A 70 12.32 16.65 -25.37
C ARG A 70 12.04 17.55 -24.15
N SER A 71 12.07 18.87 -24.32
CA SER A 71 11.76 19.84 -23.26
C SER A 71 10.30 20.28 -23.22
N ILE A 72 9.48 19.87 -24.20
CA ILE A 72 8.06 20.24 -24.32
C ILE A 72 7.20 19.23 -23.54
N GLU A 73 6.09 19.70 -22.97
CA GLU A 73 5.11 18.82 -22.31
C GLU A 73 4.48 17.86 -23.34
N TYR A 74 4.23 16.61 -22.93
CA TYR A 74 3.75 15.57 -23.86
C TYR A 74 2.52 16.00 -24.66
N ASP A 75 1.56 16.68 -24.03
CA ASP A 75 0.32 17.14 -24.68
C ASP A 75 0.59 18.14 -25.82
N ALA A 76 1.61 18.98 -25.69
CA ALA A 76 2.00 19.98 -26.67
C ALA A 76 2.90 19.43 -27.80
N ILE A 77 3.36 18.17 -27.71
CA ILE A 77 4.11 17.51 -28.79
C ILE A 77 3.12 17.16 -29.92
N GLY A 78 3.04 18.02 -30.92
CA GLY A 78 2.19 17.89 -32.10
C GLY A 78 2.47 19.06 -33.04
N THR A 79 2.04 19.00 -34.28
CA THR A 79 2.20 20.15 -35.19
C THR A 79 0.97 21.05 -35.15
N THR A 80 1.15 22.33 -35.44
CA THR A 80 0.07 23.34 -35.39
C THR A 80 -1.17 23.00 -36.24
N THR A 81 -1.01 22.18 -37.29
CA THR A 81 -2.12 21.75 -38.16
C THR A 81 -2.25 20.23 -38.30
N GLY A 82 -1.43 19.46 -37.58
CA GLY A 82 -1.38 18.00 -37.70
C GLY A 82 -2.23 17.26 -36.69
N ILE A 83 -2.06 15.93 -36.69
CA ILE A 83 -2.70 15.00 -35.76
C ILE A 83 -1.59 14.11 -35.18
N PRO A 84 -1.16 14.31 -33.92
CA PRO A 84 -1.71 15.23 -32.92
C PRO A 84 -1.44 16.71 -33.21
N ALA A 85 -2.39 17.56 -32.81
CA ALA A 85 -2.21 19.00 -32.76
C ALA A 85 -1.24 19.37 -31.62
N GLY A 86 -0.44 20.41 -31.82
CA GLY A 86 0.49 20.90 -30.80
C GLY A 86 1.25 22.16 -31.26
N ASP A 87 2.35 22.46 -30.56
CA ASP A 87 3.04 23.74 -30.69
C ASP A 87 4.15 23.76 -31.76
N LEU A 88 4.44 22.61 -32.39
CA LEU A 88 5.54 22.49 -33.34
C LEU A 88 5.12 23.02 -34.73
N ALA A 89 6.02 23.73 -35.38
CA ALA A 89 5.89 24.01 -36.81
C ALA A 89 6.19 22.72 -37.60
N GLU A 90 5.34 22.38 -38.56
CA GLU A 90 5.56 21.25 -39.46
C GLU A 90 6.70 21.55 -40.43
N ASP A 91 6.71 22.74 -41.04
CA ASP A 91 7.77 23.20 -41.94
C ASP A 91 8.43 24.48 -41.42
N GLU A 92 9.77 24.50 -41.42
CA GLU A 92 10.57 25.67 -41.07
C GLU A 92 11.78 25.80 -42.01
N SER A 93 12.17 27.05 -42.32
CA SER A 93 13.40 27.32 -43.06
C SER A 93 14.38 28.06 -42.16
N ILE A 94 15.54 27.45 -41.89
CA ILE A 94 16.51 27.93 -40.91
C ILE A 94 17.85 28.16 -41.59
N SER A 95 18.42 29.36 -41.46
CA SER A 95 19.75 29.65 -41.98
C SER A 95 20.82 29.40 -40.91
N VAL A 96 21.81 28.56 -41.22
CA VAL A 96 22.98 28.31 -40.37
C VAL A 96 24.23 28.58 -41.20
N ASN A 97 25.05 29.55 -40.78
CA ASN A 97 26.26 29.97 -41.49
C ASN A 97 26.01 30.20 -42.99
N THR A 98 24.96 30.98 -43.30
CA THR A 98 24.49 31.37 -44.65
C THR A 98 23.92 30.26 -45.52
N LEU A 99 23.93 28.99 -45.10
CA LEU A 99 23.24 27.91 -45.77
C LEU A 99 21.80 27.83 -45.25
N LEU A 100 20.84 27.67 -46.15
CA LEU A 100 19.44 27.45 -45.79
C LEU A 100 19.19 25.95 -45.64
N TYR A 101 18.59 25.57 -44.52
CA TYR A 101 18.07 24.23 -44.27
C TYR A 101 16.54 24.30 -44.20
N HIS A 102 15.90 23.28 -44.76
CA HIS A 102 14.46 23.06 -44.61
C HIS A 102 14.25 21.95 -43.58
N VAL A 103 13.51 22.27 -42.53
CA VAL A 103 13.20 21.36 -41.42
C VAL A 103 11.74 20.96 -41.55
N HIS A 104 11.50 19.66 -41.65
CA HIS A 104 10.16 19.07 -41.66
C HIS A 104 9.96 18.18 -40.43
N THR A 105 9.01 18.53 -39.58
CA THR A 105 8.64 17.82 -38.36
C THR A 105 7.33 17.07 -38.56
N PHE A 106 7.35 15.75 -38.45
CA PHE A 106 6.16 14.91 -38.50
C PHE A 106 5.94 14.22 -37.17
N VAL A 107 4.73 14.32 -36.61
CA VAL A 107 4.34 13.70 -35.35
C VAL A 107 3.14 12.80 -35.61
N GLN A 108 3.14 11.60 -35.04
CA GLN A 108 2.00 10.68 -35.09
C GLN A 108 1.86 9.93 -33.77
N TYR A 109 0.64 9.51 -33.44
CA TYR A 109 0.41 8.49 -32.43
C TYR A 109 0.88 7.11 -32.94
N VAL A 110 1.28 6.26 -32.02
CA VAL A 110 1.63 4.87 -32.27
C VAL A 110 0.85 3.97 -31.32
N ASP A 111 0.26 2.93 -31.89
CA ASP A 111 -0.40 1.79 -31.24
C ASP A 111 0.66 0.68 -31.10
N ASP A 112 1.08 0.36 -29.88
CA ASP A 112 2.15 -0.60 -29.56
C ASP A 112 1.55 -2.00 -29.28
N PRO A 113 2.03 -3.07 -29.93
CA PRO A 113 1.49 -4.42 -29.70
C PRO A 113 1.60 -4.98 -28.28
N PHE A 114 2.28 -4.31 -27.35
CA PHE A 114 2.58 -4.80 -26.00
C PHE A 114 1.33 -5.10 -25.17
N ASP A 115 0.28 -4.29 -25.26
CA ASP A 115 -0.96 -4.45 -24.50
C ASP A 115 -2.21 -4.70 -25.37
N ARG A 116 -1.95 -5.01 -26.65
CA ARG A 116 -2.79 -5.43 -27.78
C ARG A 116 -2.68 -4.38 -28.88
N LEU A 117 -3.59 -4.40 -29.85
CA LEU A 117 -3.68 -3.40 -30.91
C LEU A 117 -5.14 -3.02 -31.03
N VAL A 118 -5.44 -1.83 -31.57
CA VAL A 118 -6.82 -1.41 -31.87
C VAL A 118 -7.54 -2.40 -32.79
N SER A 119 -6.78 -3.11 -33.62
CA SER A 119 -7.26 -4.13 -34.56
C SER A 119 -7.24 -5.57 -33.99
N GLY A 120 -6.84 -5.73 -32.72
CA GLY A 120 -6.73 -7.01 -32.02
C GLY A 120 -8.07 -7.56 -31.50
N SER A 121 -8.01 -8.76 -30.89
CA SER A 121 -9.14 -9.38 -30.19
C SER A 121 -8.68 -9.99 -28.86
N PRO A 122 -9.05 -9.41 -27.70
CA PRO A 122 -9.82 -8.16 -27.56
C PRO A 122 -9.05 -6.96 -28.14
N ALA A 123 -9.77 -5.94 -28.61
CA ALA A 123 -9.16 -4.72 -29.10
C ALA A 123 -8.56 -3.93 -27.93
N ASP A 124 -7.46 -3.23 -28.18
CA ASP A 124 -6.95 -2.26 -27.23
C ASP A 124 -7.92 -1.06 -27.11
N ALA A 125 -8.14 -0.63 -25.86
CA ALA A 125 -9.04 0.45 -25.49
C ALA A 125 -8.36 1.83 -25.58
N ILE A 126 -7.01 1.90 -25.57
CA ILE A 126 -6.25 3.16 -25.58
C ILE A 126 -5.10 3.07 -26.61
N PRO A 127 -5.40 3.07 -27.93
CA PRO A 127 -4.42 2.76 -28.98
C PRO A 127 -3.45 3.89 -29.31
N THR A 128 -3.16 4.74 -28.32
CA THR A 128 -2.33 5.93 -28.43
C THR A 128 -1.22 5.90 -27.36
N ASP A 129 -0.45 4.81 -27.32
CA ASP A 129 0.58 4.55 -26.30
C ASP A 129 1.62 5.67 -26.21
N TYR A 130 2.11 6.12 -27.37
CA TYR A 130 3.15 7.13 -27.46
C TYR A 130 3.08 7.93 -28.76
N LYS A 131 3.78 9.05 -28.78
CA LYS A 131 3.98 9.87 -29.98
C LYS A 131 5.34 9.56 -30.59
N ARG A 132 5.39 9.31 -31.90
CA ARG A 132 6.63 9.22 -32.67
C ARG A 132 6.83 10.49 -33.46
N VAL A 133 7.98 11.13 -33.25
CA VAL A 133 8.40 12.31 -33.99
C VAL A 133 9.49 11.93 -34.98
N ARG A 134 9.34 12.35 -36.23
CA ARG A 134 10.37 12.31 -37.28
C ARG A 134 10.75 13.72 -37.65
N ILE A 135 12.03 14.06 -37.53
CA ILE A 135 12.58 15.34 -38.02
C ILE A 135 13.41 15.05 -39.25
N SER A 136 13.12 15.76 -40.33
CA SER A 136 13.89 15.70 -41.58
C SER A 136 14.52 17.06 -41.80
N VAL A 137 15.82 17.10 -42.05
CA VAL A 137 16.53 18.35 -42.35
C VAL A 137 17.20 18.20 -43.71
N SER A 138 16.72 18.96 -44.69
CA SER A 138 17.20 18.94 -46.07
C SER A 138 17.97 20.22 -46.41
N TRP A 139 18.85 20.13 -47.41
CA TRP A 139 19.59 21.26 -47.99
C TRP A 139 19.72 21.10 -49.50
N GLY A 140 20.13 22.17 -50.19
CA GLY A 140 20.40 22.10 -51.63
C GLY A 140 19.14 21.80 -52.45
N ASP A 141 19.18 20.72 -53.23
CA ASP A 141 18.06 20.26 -54.06
C ASP A 141 17.08 19.36 -53.28
N GLU A 142 17.32 19.18 -51.97
CA GLU A 142 16.47 18.42 -51.04
C GLU A 142 16.22 16.95 -51.44
N GLY A 143 17.15 16.38 -52.19
CA GLY A 143 17.12 14.96 -52.53
C GLY A 143 17.37 14.05 -51.31
N PRO A 144 17.14 12.72 -51.44
CA PRO A 144 17.41 11.76 -50.37
C PRO A 144 18.85 11.81 -49.82
N ASP A 145 19.83 12.06 -50.70
CA ASP A 145 21.24 12.19 -50.33
C ASP A 145 21.56 13.51 -49.62
N GLN A 146 20.68 14.50 -49.75
CA GLN A 146 20.78 15.83 -49.12
C GLN A 146 19.74 16.02 -48.01
N THR A 147 19.35 14.92 -47.37
CA THR A 147 18.44 14.92 -46.21
C THR A 147 19.00 14.06 -45.08
N VAL A 148 18.79 14.52 -43.85
CA VAL A 148 19.04 13.75 -42.62
C VAL A 148 17.71 13.51 -41.91
N TYR A 149 17.49 12.30 -41.43
CA TYR A 149 16.32 11.92 -40.64
C TYR A 149 16.74 11.52 -39.23
N ILE A 150 15.99 11.96 -38.24
CA ILE A 150 16.07 11.45 -36.87
C ILE A 150 14.66 11.17 -36.33
N PHE A 151 14.59 10.23 -35.40
CA PHE A 151 13.35 9.79 -34.79
C PHE A 151 13.43 9.89 -33.26
N GLY A 152 12.31 10.19 -32.63
CA GLY A 152 12.14 10.15 -31.18
C GLY A 152 10.76 9.60 -30.81
N ASN A 153 10.70 8.78 -29.77
CA ASN A 153 9.44 8.30 -29.19
C ASN A 153 9.25 8.99 -27.84
N PHE A 154 8.02 9.43 -27.55
CA PHE A 154 7.66 10.18 -26.35
C PHE A 154 6.41 9.54 -25.77
N SER A 155 6.47 9.07 -24.52
CA SER A 155 5.32 8.49 -23.82
C SER A 155 4.71 9.51 -22.85
N PRO A 156 3.39 9.45 -22.60
CA PRO A 156 2.76 10.27 -21.58
C PRO A 156 3.34 9.94 -20.20
N ARG A 157 3.27 10.91 -19.28
CA ARG A 157 3.65 10.65 -17.88
C ARG A 157 2.56 9.86 -17.17
N GLY A 158 2.97 8.85 -16.42
CA GLY A 158 2.07 8.09 -15.57
C GLY A 158 1.59 6.79 -16.20
N VAL A 159 0.51 6.24 -15.64
CA VAL A 159 -0.19 5.09 -16.20
C VAL A 159 -1.06 5.59 -17.35
N GLU A 160 -1.12 4.82 -18.43
CA GLU A 160 -1.97 5.09 -19.57
C GLU A 160 -3.45 5.22 -19.16
N THR A 161 -4.09 6.32 -19.57
CA THR A 161 -5.51 6.58 -19.26
C THR A 161 -6.18 7.31 -20.42
N ALA A 162 -7.43 6.93 -20.72
CA ALA A 162 -8.21 7.53 -21.79
C ALA A 162 -8.87 8.89 -21.42
N GLY A 163 -8.90 9.24 -20.13
CA GLY A 163 -9.76 10.32 -19.60
C GLY A 163 -9.08 11.33 -18.68
N GLY A 164 -7.74 11.31 -18.55
CA GLY A 164 -7.03 12.05 -17.50
C GLY A 164 -7.30 11.47 -16.10
N GLY A 165 -6.88 12.17 -15.05
CA GLY A 165 -6.99 11.68 -13.65
C GLY A 165 -5.78 10.82 -13.22
N GLY A 166 -5.91 10.12 -12.10
CA GLY A 166 -4.90 9.20 -11.56
C GLY A 166 -5.40 7.75 -11.56
N VAL A 167 -4.55 6.83 -11.11
CA VAL A 167 -4.97 5.45 -10.83
C VAL A 167 -5.15 5.31 -9.33
N LEU A 168 -6.30 4.81 -8.89
CA LEU A 168 -6.53 4.42 -7.50
C LEU A 168 -6.50 2.90 -7.40
N SER A 169 -5.51 2.37 -6.69
CA SER A 169 -5.35 0.94 -6.41
C SER A 169 -5.71 0.68 -4.95
N ILE A 170 -6.78 -0.10 -4.75
CA ILE A 170 -7.36 -0.38 -3.44
C ILE A 170 -7.01 -1.83 -3.09
N ASN A 171 -6.18 -2.02 -2.07
CA ASN A 171 -5.84 -3.32 -1.54
C ASN A 171 -6.76 -3.63 -0.36
N VAL A 172 -7.47 -4.74 -0.44
CA VAL A 172 -8.26 -5.28 0.66
C VAL A 172 -7.55 -6.52 1.18
N LEU A 173 -7.05 -6.45 2.40
CA LEU A 173 -6.24 -7.49 3.04
C LEU A 173 -6.94 -8.04 4.28
N ASP A 174 -6.69 -9.30 4.62
CA ASP A 174 -7.10 -9.89 5.90
C ASP A 174 -6.14 -9.50 7.03
N ALA A 175 -6.43 -9.92 8.27
CA ALA A 175 -5.60 -9.61 9.42
C ALA A 175 -4.20 -10.26 9.32
N GLY A 176 -4.07 -11.33 8.54
CA GLY A 176 -2.80 -11.99 8.21
C GLY A 176 -2.02 -11.32 7.07
N GLY A 177 -2.59 -10.31 6.41
CA GLY A 177 -2.00 -9.60 5.28
C GLY A 177 -2.20 -10.28 3.92
N ALA A 178 -3.01 -11.34 3.83
CA ALA A 178 -3.36 -11.94 2.54
C ALA A 178 -4.50 -11.18 1.86
N GLY A 179 -4.53 -11.20 0.53
CA GLY A 179 -5.54 -10.49 -0.25
C GLY A 179 -6.93 -11.10 -0.13
N VAL A 180 -7.93 -10.29 0.22
CA VAL A 180 -9.33 -10.72 0.28
C VAL A 180 -9.94 -10.62 -1.11
N SER A 181 -10.01 -11.76 -1.81
CA SER A 181 -10.58 -11.81 -3.15
C SER A 181 -12.11 -11.66 -3.17
N GLY A 182 -12.64 -10.96 -4.18
CA GLY A 182 -14.09 -10.79 -4.37
C GLY A 182 -14.78 -9.91 -3.32
N ALA A 183 -14.03 -9.07 -2.61
CA ALA A 183 -14.61 -8.04 -1.74
C ALA A 183 -15.23 -6.94 -2.61
N SER A 184 -16.46 -6.53 -2.28
CA SER A 184 -17.14 -5.43 -2.93
C SER A 184 -16.64 -4.11 -2.35
N VAL A 185 -16.20 -3.20 -3.22
CA VAL A 185 -15.69 -1.89 -2.85
C VAL A 185 -16.52 -0.83 -3.57
N ARG A 186 -17.33 -0.09 -2.81
CA ARG A 186 -18.02 1.11 -3.31
C ARG A 186 -17.16 2.34 -3.04
N LEU A 187 -16.87 3.08 -4.10
CA LEU A 187 -16.06 4.29 -4.11
C LEU A 187 -16.95 5.49 -4.43
N ILE A 188 -17.00 6.46 -3.52
CA ILE A 188 -17.83 7.67 -3.65
C ILE A 188 -16.94 8.91 -3.57
N ASN A 189 -17.08 9.82 -4.54
CA ASN A 189 -16.61 11.20 -4.46
C ASN A 189 -17.70 12.10 -5.04
N ALA A 190 -18.49 12.71 -4.16
CA ALA A 190 -19.64 13.53 -4.52
C ALA A 190 -19.25 14.79 -5.31
N ALA A 191 -18.08 15.39 -5.03
CA ALA A 191 -17.62 16.60 -5.72
C ALA A 191 -17.33 16.34 -7.21
N SER A 192 -16.98 15.10 -7.56
CA SER A 192 -16.70 14.67 -8.94
C SER A 192 -17.81 13.78 -9.52
N SER A 193 -18.97 13.66 -8.85
CA SER A 193 -20.07 12.76 -9.24
C SER A 193 -19.64 11.30 -9.45
N VAL A 194 -18.66 10.83 -8.70
CA VAL A 194 -18.20 9.44 -8.71
C VAL A 194 -18.99 8.65 -7.67
N ASP A 195 -19.66 7.59 -8.10
CA ASP A 195 -20.25 6.56 -7.25
C ASP A 195 -20.21 5.25 -8.04
N VAL A 196 -19.15 4.46 -7.80
CA VAL A 196 -18.89 3.23 -8.54
C VAL A 196 -18.67 2.09 -7.56
N THR A 197 -19.02 0.87 -7.97
CA THR A 197 -18.75 -0.34 -7.20
C THR A 197 -17.95 -1.31 -8.05
N GLY A 198 -16.83 -1.78 -7.51
CA GLY A 198 -16.01 -2.82 -8.11
C GLY A 198 -15.78 -3.97 -7.14
N THR A 199 -15.17 -5.04 -7.64
CA THR A 199 -14.81 -6.22 -6.84
C THR A 199 -13.32 -6.45 -6.90
N THR A 200 -12.70 -6.83 -5.79
CA THR A 200 -11.28 -7.17 -5.76
C THR A 200 -10.98 -8.46 -6.53
N ASP A 201 -9.80 -8.51 -7.14
CA ASP A 201 -9.29 -9.68 -7.87
C ASP A 201 -8.80 -10.80 -6.95
N SER A 202 -8.12 -11.82 -7.50
CA SER A 202 -7.59 -12.95 -6.71
C SER A 202 -6.49 -12.57 -5.71
N THR A 203 -5.91 -11.38 -5.84
CA THR A 203 -4.87 -10.84 -4.95
C THR A 203 -5.42 -9.82 -3.94
N GLY A 204 -6.74 -9.61 -3.92
CA GLY A 204 -7.38 -8.62 -3.06
C GLY A 204 -7.24 -7.18 -3.55
N ASN A 205 -6.84 -6.96 -4.82
CA ASN A 205 -6.70 -5.62 -5.37
C ASN A 205 -7.90 -5.22 -6.24
N LEU A 206 -8.29 -3.95 -6.18
CA LEU A 206 -9.16 -3.30 -7.16
C LEU A 206 -8.43 -2.08 -7.74
N MET A 207 -8.15 -2.09 -9.04
CA MET A 207 -7.60 -0.93 -9.75
C MET A 207 -8.69 -0.13 -10.45
N LEU A 208 -8.66 1.18 -10.25
CA LEU A 208 -9.57 2.14 -10.86
C LEU A 208 -8.72 3.23 -11.56
N PRO A 209 -8.34 3.02 -12.83
CA PRO A 209 -7.69 4.05 -13.64
C PRO A 209 -8.67 5.16 -14.00
N GLY A 210 -8.14 6.37 -14.20
CA GLY A 210 -8.93 7.54 -14.58
C GLY A 210 -9.73 8.16 -13.43
N ALA A 211 -9.39 7.85 -12.18
CA ALA A 211 -10.02 8.46 -11.02
C ALA A 211 -9.72 9.98 -10.99
N PRO A 212 -10.72 10.86 -10.89
CA PRO A 212 -10.50 12.31 -10.76
C PRO A 212 -9.57 12.66 -9.59
N ALA A 213 -8.73 13.67 -9.75
CA ALA A 213 -7.86 14.11 -8.65
C ALA A 213 -8.67 14.69 -7.48
N GLY A 214 -8.24 14.42 -6.25
CA GLY A 214 -8.86 14.93 -5.03
C GLY A 214 -8.12 14.48 -3.78
N THR A 215 -7.98 15.38 -2.80
CA THR A 215 -7.30 15.08 -1.53
C THR A 215 -8.32 14.62 -0.50
N GLN A 216 -8.17 13.40 0.01
CA GLN A 216 -9.07 12.77 1.00
C GLN A 216 -10.56 12.91 0.61
N ALA A 217 -10.82 12.81 -0.69
CA ALA A 217 -12.12 13.09 -1.29
C ALA A 217 -12.94 11.81 -1.54
N TYR A 218 -12.30 10.66 -1.43
CA TYR A 218 -12.89 9.37 -1.78
C TYR A 218 -13.29 8.58 -0.53
N THR A 219 -14.59 8.42 -0.33
CA THR A 219 -15.14 7.48 0.63
C THR A 219 -15.13 6.07 0.05
N LEU A 220 -14.54 5.14 0.79
CA LEU A 220 -14.60 3.72 0.51
C LEU A 220 -15.56 3.04 1.49
N ILE A 221 -16.44 2.20 0.96
CA ILE A 221 -17.27 1.26 1.72
C ILE A 221 -16.94 -0.13 1.18
N VAL A 222 -16.30 -0.95 2.01
CA VAL A 222 -15.85 -2.30 1.68
C VAL A 222 -16.72 -3.31 2.40
N SER A 223 -17.19 -4.32 1.66
CA SER A 223 -18.08 -5.35 2.19
C SER A 223 -17.85 -6.68 1.50
N LYS A 224 -18.07 -7.77 2.23
CA LYS A 224 -18.07 -9.14 1.72
C LYS A 224 -18.89 -10.01 2.66
N SER A 225 -19.68 -10.94 2.12
CA SER A 225 -20.45 -11.88 2.94
C SER A 225 -19.54 -12.66 3.90
N GLY A 226 -19.94 -12.78 5.17
CA GLY A 226 -19.17 -13.46 6.22
C GLY A 226 -17.88 -12.74 6.63
N HIS A 227 -17.76 -11.44 6.34
CA HIS A 227 -16.64 -10.60 6.79
C HIS A 227 -17.18 -9.33 7.43
N TYR A 228 -16.46 -8.81 8.41
CA TYR A 228 -16.75 -7.49 8.96
C TYR A 228 -16.28 -6.41 7.98
N GLY A 229 -17.20 -5.57 7.53
CA GLY A 229 -16.93 -4.52 6.56
C GLY A 229 -16.01 -3.40 7.09
N ALA A 230 -15.63 -2.49 6.21
CA ALA A 230 -14.87 -1.31 6.59
C ALA A 230 -15.34 -0.09 5.82
N THR A 231 -15.33 1.07 6.48
CA THR A 231 -15.64 2.35 5.86
C THR A 231 -14.55 3.35 6.20
N THR A 232 -14.16 4.17 5.23
CA THR A 232 -13.25 5.29 5.50
C THR A 232 -13.99 6.52 6.02
N TYR A 233 -13.33 7.34 6.82
CA TYR A 233 -13.88 8.55 7.42
C TYR A 233 -13.07 9.80 7.01
N PRO A 234 -13.66 11.01 7.06
CA PRO A 234 -12.90 12.24 6.86
C PRO A 234 -11.93 12.45 8.04
N PRO A 235 -10.81 13.19 7.86
CA PRO A 235 -9.89 13.45 8.97
C PRO A 235 -10.57 14.25 10.10
N TYR A 236 -10.03 14.13 11.32
CA TYR A 236 -10.34 15.07 12.40
C TYR A 236 -9.99 16.50 11.98
N PRO A 237 -10.80 17.53 12.31
CA PRO A 237 -11.97 17.53 13.20
C PRO A 237 -13.32 17.30 12.51
N THR A 238 -13.34 16.85 11.25
CA THR A 238 -14.62 16.53 10.58
C THR A 238 -15.22 15.26 11.18
N SER A 239 -14.38 14.26 11.44
CA SER A 239 -14.72 13.13 12.32
C SER A 239 -14.52 13.50 13.78
N ALA A 240 -15.29 12.88 14.68
CA ALA A 240 -15.16 13.05 16.13
C ALA A 240 -13.88 12.40 16.72
N PHE A 241 -13.22 11.55 15.94
CA PHE A 241 -12.01 10.81 16.29
C PHE A 241 -10.96 10.93 15.17
N ASN A 242 -9.71 10.54 15.46
CA ASN A 242 -8.66 10.36 14.45
C ASN A 242 -8.84 8.98 13.77
N PRO A 243 -9.33 8.89 12.53
CA PRO A 243 -9.66 7.59 11.94
C PRO A 243 -8.42 6.78 11.58
N VAL A 244 -8.49 5.46 11.77
CA VAL A 244 -7.52 4.52 11.19
C VAL A 244 -7.62 4.57 9.66
N ASP A 245 -8.84 4.49 9.15
CA ASP A 245 -9.13 4.51 7.72
C ASP A 245 -9.61 5.89 7.27
N VAL A 246 -8.68 6.78 6.92
CA VAL A 246 -9.04 8.10 6.34
C VAL A 246 -9.43 7.95 4.86
N HIS A 247 -10.34 8.81 4.37
CA HIS A 247 -10.70 8.91 2.95
C HIS A 247 -9.47 8.92 2.02
N ALA A 248 -9.59 8.25 0.88
CA ALA A 248 -8.48 8.13 -0.06
C ALA A 248 -8.25 9.43 -0.84
N SER A 249 -6.99 9.63 -1.27
CA SER A 249 -6.58 10.73 -2.14
C SER A 249 -6.16 10.20 -3.51
N VAL A 250 -6.37 11.00 -4.54
CA VAL A 250 -5.91 10.73 -5.90
C VAL A 250 -5.16 11.95 -6.42
N VAL A 251 -3.91 11.74 -6.83
CA VAL A 251 -3.11 12.67 -7.61
C VAL A 251 -3.16 12.25 -9.08
N ALA A 252 -3.41 13.20 -9.99
CA ALA A 252 -3.47 12.93 -11.42
C ALA A 252 -2.12 12.44 -11.97
N GLY A 253 -2.15 11.50 -12.92
CA GLY A 253 -0.98 10.90 -13.56
C GLY A 253 -0.15 9.98 -12.66
N VAL A 254 -0.63 9.65 -11.45
CA VAL A 254 0.12 8.84 -10.47
C VAL A 254 -0.71 7.62 -10.03
N LEU A 255 -0.01 6.54 -9.66
CA LEU A 255 -0.59 5.42 -8.94
C LEU A 255 -0.75 5.77 -7.45
N ASN A 256 -1.98 5.86 -6.99
CA ASN A 256 -2.36 6.13 -5.61
C ASN A 256 -2.81 4.82 -4.98
N GLN A 257 -2.27 4.49 -3.81
CA GLN A 257 -2.59 3.24 -3.11
C GLN A 257 -3.37 3.52 -1.83
N LYS A 258 -4.41 2.73 -1.59
CA LYS A 258 -5.13 2.69 -0.33
C LYS A 258 -5.28 1.24 0.10
N THR A 259 -4.89 0.95 1.33
CA THR A 259 -5.09 -0.38 1.92
C THR A 259 -6.22 -0.30 2.95
N ILE A 260 -7.09 -1.30 2.92
CA ILE A 260 -8.15 -1.55 3.89
C ILE A 260 -7.94 -2.96 4.43
N VAL A 261 -7.89 -3.11 5.74
CA VAL A 261 -7.88 -4.43 6.37
C VAL A 261 -9.32 -4.82 6.69
N MET A 262 -9.75 -6.03 6.33
CA MET A 262 -11.03 -6.62 6.72
C MET A 262 -10.87 -8.13 6.84
N ASP A 263 -11.55 -8.77 7.78
CA ASP A 263 -11.46 -10.21 7.97
C ASP A 263 -12.84 -10.81 8.22
N GLN A 264 -12.90 -12.14 8.32
CA GLN A 264 -14.11 -12.87 8.62
C GLN A 264 -14.75 -12.36 9.91
N SER A 265 -16.08 -12.20 9.89
CA SER A 265 -16.83 -11.82 11.08
C SER A 265 -16.84 -12.95 12.12
N SER A 266 -17.13 -12.60 13.37
CA SER A 266 -17.33 -13.49 14.50
C SER A 266 -18.72 -13.24 15.07
N ASP A 267 -19.49 -14.31 15.26
CA ASP A 267 -20.74 -14.23 16.00
C ASP A 267 -20.41 -14.32 17.49
N ILE A 268 -20.78 -13.30 18.25
CA ILE A 268 -20.55 -13.25 19.70
C ILE A 268 -21.85 -13.62 20.42
N SER A 269 -21.77 -14.64 21.27
CA SER A 269 -22.84 -15.09 22.14
C SER A 269 -22.43 -14.86 23.59
N LEU A 270 -23.15 -13.97 24.28
CA LEU A 270 -22.99 -13.75 25.70
C LEU A 270 -24.04 -14.56 26.46
N THR A 271 -23.62 -15.32 27.46
CA THR A 271 -24.51 -16.04 28.37
C THR A 271 -24.24 -15.58 29.80
N THR A 272 -25.28 -15.30 30.59
CA THR A 272 -25.14 -14.94 32.00
C THR A 272 -25.60 -16.08 32.88
N GLU A 273 -24.72 -16.56 33.76
CA GLU A 273 -24.97 -17.73 34.60
C GLU A 273 -24.29 -17.62 35.97
N ASP A 274 -24.79 -18.40 36.94
CA ASP A 274 -24.13 -18.58 38.23
C ASP A 274 -22.97 -19.60 38.10
N PRO A 275 -22.11 -19.76 39.14
CA PRO A 275 -21.02 -20.75 39.12
C PRO A 275 -21.48 -22.21 38.97
N PHE A 276 -22.77 -22.49 39.08
CA PHE A 276 -23.37 -23.82 38.99
C PHE A 276 -24.00 -24.09 37.61
N GLY A 277 -23.91 -23.13 36.67
CA GLY A 277 -24.44 -23.23 35.31
C GLY A 277 -25.92 -22.89 35.20
N THR A 278 -26.51 -22.25 36.21
CA THR A 278 -27.90 -21.77 36.14
C THR A 278 -27.93 -20.41 35.47
N ALA A 279 -28.71 -20.28 34.40
CA ALA A 279 -28.87 -19.01 33.70
C ALA A 279 -29.48 -17.93 34.60
N ILE A 280 -28.91 -16.73 34.54
CA ILE A 280 -29.38 -15.53 35.23
C ILE A 280 -29.96 -14.58 34.19
N PRO A 281 -31.28 -14.37 34.15
CA PRO A 281 -31.91 -13.52 33.14
C PRO A 281 -31.78 -12.03 33.46
N SER A 282 -31.90 -11.21 32.41
CA SER A 282 -32.02 -9.75 32.52
C SER A 282 -30.88 -9.10 33.30
N VAL A 283 -29.65 -9.42 32.90
CA VAL A 283 -28.42 -8.79 33.39
C VAL A 283 -28.09 -7.64 32.46
N ASP A 284 -27.89 -6.44 33.03
CA ASP A 284 -27.48 -5.26 32.26
C ASP A 284 -25.97 -5.31 32.02
N PHE A 285 -25.52 -4.93 30.83
CA PHE A 285 -24.12 -4.95 30.47
C PHE A 285 -23.71 -3.83 29.51
N THR A 286 -22.41 -3.57 29.47
CA THR A 286 -21.76 -2.80 28.40
C THR A 286 -20.79 -3.71 27.65
N LEU A 287 -20.74 -3.61 26.33
CA LEU A 287 -19.78 -4.34 25.49
C LEU A 287 -19.13 -3.37 24.52
N GLU A 288 -17.82 -3.27 24.59
CA GLU A 288 -17.00 -2.43 23.72
C GLU A 288 -15.87 -3.28 23.14
N GLY A 289 -15.56 -3.14 21.85
CA GLY A 289 -14.41 -3.84 21.28
C GLY A 289 -14.44 -4.11 19.78
N GLY A 290 -13.58 -5.04 19.38
CA GLY A 290 -13.42 -5.47 18.00
C GLY A 290 -12.55 -4.53 17.18
N ARG A 291 -13.02 -4.12 16.00
CA ARG A 291 -12.28 -3.25 15.07
C ARG A 291 -12.07 -1.88 15.70
N ILE A 292 -10.80 -1.48 15.83
CA ILE A 292 -10.45 -0.09 16.14
C ILE A 292 -10.69 0.77 14.89
N ILE A 293 -11.63 1.71 14.96
CA ILE A 293 -11.95 2.62 13.86
C ILE A 293 -11.16 3.93 13.94
N GLY A 294 -10.59 4.24 15.10
CA GLY A 294 -9.80 5.43 15.32
C GLY A 294 -9.26 5.55 16.73
N ALA A 295 -8.79 6.74 17.07
CA ALA A 295 -8.40 7.11 18.43
C ALA A 295 -8.97 8.48 18.82
N ASP A 296 -9.30 8.64 20.09
CA ASP A 296 -9.70 9.92 20.65
C ASP A 296 -8.57 10.95 20.48
N PRO A 297 -8.86 12.15 19.95
CA PRO A 297 -7.85 13.15 19.62
C PRO A 297 -7.17 13.79 20.85
N VAL A 298 -7.72 13.61 22.05
CA VAL A 298 -7.22 14.18 23.30
C VAL A 298 -6.54 13.11 24.16
N THR A 299 -7.21 11.98 24.40
CA THR A 299 -6.73 10.93 25.31
C THR A 299 -5.90 9.87 24.61
N SER A 300 -5.96 9.79 23.28
CA SER A 300 -5.40 8.70 22.47
C SER A 300 -6.00 7.32 22.78
N ALA A 301 -7.14 7.26 23.49
CA ALA A 301 -7.87 6.02 23.71
C ALA A 301 -8.41 5.49 22.38
N SER A 302 -8.39 4.16 22.20
CA SER A 302 -8.98 3.51 21.03
C SER A 302 -10.48 3.81 20.95
N VAL A 303 -10.97 4.05 19.74
CA VAL A 303 -12.40 4.12 19.44
C VAL A 303 -12.75 2.86 18.66
N PHE A 304 -13.65 2.06 19.21
CA PHE A 304 -14.04 0.77 18.66
C PHE A 304 -15.28 0.86 17.76
N GLY A 305 -15.43 -0.13 16.87
CA GLY A 305 -16.57 -0.26 15.97
C GLY A 305 -17.84 -0.70 16.71
N LEU A 306 -17.70 -1.47 17.78
CA LEU A 306 -18.78 -1.83 18.69
C LEU A 306 -18.59 -1.12 20.03
N ASP A 307 -19.62 -0.37 20.43
CA ASP A 307 -19.78 0.21 21.76
C ASP A 307 -21.29 0.22 22.04
N VAL A 308 -21.74 -0.72 22.87
CA VAL A 308 -23.16 -0.96 23.13
C VAL A 308 -23.45 -1.15 24.60
N THR A 309 -24.67 -0.79 24.98
CA THR A 309 -25.27 -1.18 26.26
C THR A 309 -26.47 -2.08 25.98
N GLY A 310 -26.69 -3.08 26.82
CA GLY A 310 -27.72 -4.08 26.59
C GLY A 310 -28.16 -4.79 27.86
N THR A 311 -29.14 -5.67 27.71
CA THR A 311 -29.67 -6.50 28.79
C THR A 311 -29.88 -7.91 28.23
N THR A 312 -29.45 -8.96 28.94
CA THR A 312 -29.68 -10.35 28.51
C THR A 312 -31.16 -10.73 28.55
N ASP A 313 -31.56 -11.69 27.73
CA ASP A 313 -32.96 -12.12 27.62
C ASP A 313 -33.42 -12.99 28.81
N GLY A 314 -34.62 -13.57 28.69
CA GLY A 314 -35.20 -14.45 29.72
C GLY A 314 -34.46 -15.78 29.91
N SER A 315 -33.53 -16.12 29.01
CA SER A 315 -32.63 -17.27 29.09
C SER A 315 -31.20 -16.84 29.46
N GLY A 316 -30.97 -15.57 29.78
CA GLY A 316 -29.65 -15.04 30.10
C GLY A 316 -28.75 -14.88 28.89
N VAL A 317 -29.29 -14.78 27.67
CA VAL A 317 -28.49 -14.71 26.44
C VAL A 317 -28.56 -13.33 25.79
N ALA A 318 -27.46 -12.88 25.19
CA ALA A 318 -27.41 -11.77 24.24
C ALA A 318 -26.54 -12.14 23.04
N LEU A 319 -27.00 -11.85 21.82
CA LEU A 319 -26.35 -12.24 20.57
C LEU A 319 -25.94 -11.02 19.76
N TYR A 320 -24.71 -11.03 19.27
CA TYR A 320 -24.13 -10.02 18.38
C TYR A 320 -23.55 -10.72 17.16
N PRO A 321 -24.38 -10.96 16.12
CA PRO A 321 -23.92 -11.62 14.90
C PRO A 321 -23.07 -10.67 14.06
N ASP A 322 -22.22 -11.25 13.21
CA ASP A 322 -21.43 -10.53 12.21
C ASP A 322 -20.49 -9.44 12.79
N GLU A 323 -19.99 -9.62 14.01
CA GLU A 323 -19.07 -8.67 14.65
C GLU A 323 -17.62 -8.86 14.21
N SER A 324 -16.79 -7.84 14.43
CA SER A 324 -15.37 -7.88 14.06
C SER A 324 -14.55 -8.78 14.99
N TYR A 325 -13.48 -9.38 14.48
CA TYR A 325 -12.45 -9.97 15.33
C TYR A 325 -11.76 -8.88 16.18
N GLY A 326 -11.14 -9.30 17.29
CA GLY A 326 -10.38 -8.42 18.16
C GLY A 326 -10.67 -8.63 19.64
N GLN A 327 -10.10 -7.77 20.47
CA GLN A 327 -10.35 -7.75 21.90
C GLN A 327 -11.68 -7.05 22.19
N TYR A 328 -12.43 -7.59 23.13
CA TYR A 328 -13.64 -7.03 23.67
C TYR A 328 -13.52 -6.90 25.19
N THR A 329 -14.04 -5.80 25.71
CA THR A 329 -14.15 -5.51 27.12
C THR A 329 -15.63 -5.39 27.48
N LEU A 330 -15.99 -6.00 28.60
CA LEU A 330 -17.37 -6.06 29.07
C LEU A 330 -17.46 -5.54 30.51
N SER A 331 -18.63 -5.02 30.87
CA SER A 331 -19.05 -4.87 32.27
C SER A 331 -20.46 -5.42 32.43
N ALA A 332 -20.77 -6.00 33.59
CA ALA A 332 -22.08 -6.56 33.89
C ALA A 332 -22.57 -6.08 35.24
N THR A 333 -23.85 -5.72 35.32
CA THR A 333 -24.49 -5.23 36.54
C THR A 333 -25.85 -5.90 36.71
N LYS A 334 -26.05 -6.51 37.87
CA LYS A 334 -27.34 -7.07 38.30
C LYS A 334 -27.47 -6.94 39.81
N SER A 335 -28.60 -6.40 40.28
CA SER A 335 -28.85 -6.28 41.71
C SER A 335 -28.87 -7.65 42.39
N GLY A 336 -28.18 -7.79 43.52
CA GLY A 336 -28.05 -9.04 44.26
C GLY A 336 -26.97 -9.98 43.71
N TYR A 337 -26.25 -9.58 42.65
CA TYR A 337 -25.17 -10.37 42.08
C TYR A 337 -23.87 -9.58 41.99
N ARG A 338 -22.75 -10.28 42.15
CA ARG A 338 -21.40 -9.77 41.93
C ARG A 338 -20.84 -10.36 40.64
N PHE A 339 -20.31 -9.52 39.75
CA PHE A 339 -19.52 -10.03 38.61
C PHE A 339 -18.26 -10.73 39.10
N TYR A 340 -18.05 -11.97 38.64
CA TYR A 340 -16.87 -12.76 38.99
C TYR A 340 -15.85 -12.72 37.86
N LYS A 341 -16.18 -13.32 36.71
CA LYS A 341 -15.28 -13.46 35.58
C LYS A 341 -16.01 -13.83 34.31
N LEU A 342 -15.30 -13.72 33.19
CA LEU A 342 -15.68 -14.37 31.95
C LEU A 342 -15.14 -15.81 31.88
N SER A 343 -15.86 -16.67 31.19
CA SER A 343 -15.44 -18.01 30.79
C SER A 343 -15.66 -18.16 29.28
N PRO A 344 -14.64 -18.53 28.49
CA PRO A 344 -13.27 -18.84 28.90
C PRO A 344 -12.52 -17.62 29.47
N GLU A 345 -11.53 -17.89 30.33
CA GLU A 345 -10.78 -16.85 31.01
C GLU A 345 -9.73 -16.19 30.07
N SER A 346 -9.49 -14.89 30.25
CA SER A 346 -8.48 -14.09 29.52
C SER A 346 -7.66 -13.23 30.49
N VAL A 347 -6.56 -12.60 30.06
CA VAL A 347 -5.64 -11.84 30.93
C VAL A 347 -6.36 -10.95 31.96
N LEU A 348 -7.46 -10.29 31.58
CA LEU A 348 -8.34 -9.57 32.49
C LEU A 348 -9.71 -10.28 32.65
N GLN A 349 -10.29 -10.18 33.85
CA GLN A 349 -11.56 -10.83 34.23
C GLN A 349 -12.74 -10.47 33.35
N ASN A 350 -12.66 -9.32 32.69
CA ASN A 350 -13.75 -8.69 31.96
C ASN A 350 -13.42 -8.50 30.47
N GLU A 351 -12.44 -9.24 29.95
CA GLU A 351 -12.05 -9.18 28.55
C GLU A 351 -12.07 -10.55 27.89
N PHE A 352 -12.36 -10.60 26.60
CA PHE A 352 -12.19 -11.79 25.77
C PHE A 352 -11.71 -11.38 24.38
N THR A 353 -11.23 -12.34 23.60
CA THR A 353 -10.79 -12.10 22.22
C THR A 353 -11.65 -12.90 21.25
N ALA A 354 -12.32 -12.19 20.34
CA ALA A 354 -13.01 -12.80 19.22
C ALA A 354 -12.00 -13.11 18.11
N THR A 355 -11.98 -14.36 17.65
CA THR A 355 -11.12 -14.79 16.54
C THR A 355 -11.87 -14.69 15.22
N ALA A 356 -11.20 -14.22 14.17
CA ALA A 356 -11.81 -14.08 12.84
C ALA A 356 -12.40 -15.41 12.35
N GLY A 357 -13.66 -15.39 11.92
CA GLY A 357 -14.36 -16.57 11.37
C GLY A 357 -14.74 -17.64 12.39
N VAL A 358 -14.53 -17.40 13.69
CA VAL A 358 -14.86 -18.32 14.77
C VAL A 358 -15.90 -17.67 15.67
N ALA A 359 -16.98 -18.39 15.99
CA ALA A 359 -17.97 -17.92 16.95
C ALA A 359 -17.35 -17.81 18.35
N SER A 360 -17.70 -16.74 19.07
CA SER A 360 -17.21 -16.45 20.41
C SER A 360 -18.33 -16.67 21.42
N ASP A 361 -18.33 -17.84 22.06
CA ASP A 361 -19.24 -18.15 23.16
C ASP A 361 -18.60 -17.74 24.49
N VAL A 362 -19.20 -16.77 25.18
CA VAL A 362 -18.65 -16.17 26.40
C VAL A 362 -19.69 -16.20 27.51
N SER A 363 -19.40 -16.92 28.58
CA SER A 363 -20.20 -16.90 29.81
C SER A 363 -19.71 -15.82 30.75
N LEU A 364 -20.63 -15.01 31.26
CA LEU A 364 -20.45 -14.05 32.34
C LEU A 364 -20.89 -14.74 33.63
N ILE A 365 -19.92 -15.08 34.48
CA ILE A 365 -20.19 -15.73 35.75
C ILE A 365 -20.50 -14.68 36.82
N LEU A 366 -21.66 -14.80 37.45
CA LEU A 366 -22.15 -13.88 38.48
C LEU A 366 -22.40 -14.63 39.79
N LEU A 367 -21.89 -14.13 40.91
CA LEU A 367 -22.08 -14.73 42.23
C LEU A 367 -23.34 -14.15 42.89
N ASP A 368 -24.25 -15.02 43.32
CA ASP A 368 -25.40 -14.61 44.12
C ASP A 368 -24.94 -14.12 45.50
N GLN A 369 -25.26 -12.87 45.84
CA GLN A 369 -24.88 -12.24 47.09
C GLN A 369 -25.80 -12.61 48.26
N SER A 370 -26.92 -13.29 47.98
CA SER A 370 -27.98 -13.62 48.92
C SER A 370 -27.93 -15.06 49.47
N ILE A 371 -26.87 -15.78 49.15
CA ILE A 371 -26.62 -17.14 49.66
C ILE A 371 -25.34 -17.20 50.51
N GLY A 372 -25.30 -18.12 51.48
CA GLY A 372 -24.08 -18.43 52.23
C GLY A 372 -23.01 -18.98 51.29
N SER A 373 -22.01 -18.17 50.99
CA SER A 373 -20.92 -18.52 50.07
C SER A 373 -19.64 -17.78 50.44
N VAL A 374 -18.49 -18.29 50.01
CA VAL A 374 -17.17 -17.70 50.27
C VAL A 374 -16.41 -17.57 48.96
N LEU A 375 -15.96 -16.35 48.65
CA LEU A 375 -14.98 -16.07 47.61
C LEU A 375 -13.64 -15.73 48.27
N VAL A 376 -12.68 -16.64 48.16
CA VAL A 376 -11.32 -16.49 48.67
C VAL A 376 -10.45 -15.92 47.56
N LYS A 377 -9.82 -14.76 47.79
CA LYS A 377 -8.75 -14.23 46.96
C LYS A 377 -7.41 -14.59 47.57
N VAL A 378 -6.52 -15.21 46.80
CA VAL A 378 -5.14 -15.50 47.18
C VAL A 378 -4.22 -14.60 46.38
N GLU A 379 -3.37 -13.85 47.07
CA GLU A 379 -2.41 -12.95 46.44
C GLU A 379 -1.06 -12.96 47.17
N ASN A 380 -0.03 -12.50 46.49
CA ASN A 380 1.31 -12.38 47.04
C ASN A 380 1.39 -11.20 48.01
N GLN A 381 1.87 -11.44 49.23
CA GLN A 381 1.99 -10.41 50.27
C GLN A 381 2.84 -9.20 49.85
N ALA A 382 3.83 -9.40 48.99
CA ALA A 382 4.79 -8.35 48.64
C ALA A 382 4.22 -7.30 47.66
N ASP A 383 3.34 -7.70 46.75
CA ASP A 383 2.90 -6.87 45.62
C ASP A 383 1.41 -7.01 45.25
N SER A 384 0.63 -7.77 46.02
CA SER A 384 -0.79 -8.06 45.78
C SER A 384 -1.07 -8.69 44.40
N THR A 385 -0.07 -9.29 43.76
CA THR A 385 -0.28 -10.04 42.52
C THR A 385 -1.14 -11.28 42.80
N PRO A 386 -2.18 -11.55 41.99
CA PRO A 386 -3.03 -12.71 42.20
C PRO A 386 -2.23 -14.00 42.01
N LEU A 387 -2.43 -14.96 42.90
CA LEU A 387 -1.74 -16.25 42.87
C LEU A 387 -2.66 -17.33 42.29
N ALA A 388 -2.44 -17.64 41.02
CA ALA A 388 -3.14 -18.70 40.31
C ALA A 388 -2.63 -20.09 40.73
N GLY A 389 -3.54 -21.07 40.82
CA GLY A 389 -3.21 -22.45 41.14
C GLY A 389 -2.90 -22.74 42.61
N ALA A 390 -3.14 -21.78 43.53
CA ALA A 390 -3.11 -22.04 44.96
C ALA A 390 -4.24 -23.01 45.33
N THR A 391 -3.93 -24.02 46.13
CA THR A 391 -4.92 -25.00 46.62
C THR A 391 -5.55 -24.44 47.88
N VAL A 392 -6.84 -24.14 47.82
CA VAL A 392 -7.64 -23.63 48.94
C VAL A 392 -8.57 -24.75 49.41
N GLN A 393 -8.43 -25.17 50.66
CA GLN A 393 -9.37 -26.08 51.33
C GLN A 393 -10.25 -25.26 52.27
N LEU A 394 -11.57 -25.42 52.16
CA LEU A 394 -12.55 -24.86 53.09
C LEU A 394 -13.23 -26.01 53.83
N SER A 395 -13.15 -26.03 55.16
CA SER A 395 -13.67 -27.12 55.97
C SER A 395 -14.45 -26.64 57.20
N ASN A 396 -15.44 -27.43 57.62
CA ASN A 396 -16.13 -27.29 58.89
C ASN A 396 -16.44 -28.68 59.44
N THR A 397 -15.86 -29.00 60.61
CA THR A 397 -15.98 -30.31 61.26
C THR A 397 -17.34 -30.55 61.95
N THR A 398 -18.08 -29.48 62.27
CA THR A 398 -19.42 -29.52 62.86
C THR A 398 -20.50 -29.76 61.79
N LEU A 399 -20.33 -29.18 60.59
CA LEU A 399 -21.24 -29.23 59.44
C LEU A 399 -20.83 -30.25 58.36
N PRO A 400 -20.12 -31.32 58.73
CA PRO A 400 -19.25 -32.15 57.88
C PRO A 400 -18.98 -31.63 56.45
N TYR A 401 -18.48 -30.40 56.32
CA TYR A 401 -18.15 -29.79 55.04
C TYR A 401 -16.63 -29.83 54.85
N ASP A 402 -16.17 -30.28 53.70
CA ASP A 402 -14.76 -30.28 53.30
C ASP A 402 -14.68 -30.25 51.78
N ALA A 403 -14.19 -29.15 51.23
CA ALA A 403 -14.04 -28.96 49.81
C ALA A 403 -12.71 -28.29 49.50
N THR A 404 -12.12 -28.67 48.37
CA THR A 404 -10.87 -28.09 47.89
C THR A 404 -11.06 -27.53 46.49
N VAL A 405 -10.62 -26.30 46.28
CA VAL A 405 -10.67 -25.58 44.99
C VAL A 405 -9.29 -24.98 44.73
N THR A 406 -8.84 -25.05 43.49
CA THR A 406 -7.65 -24.32 43.05
C THR A 406 -8.02 -22.93 42.59
N THR A 407 -7.26 -21.92 42.97
CA THR A 407 -7.50 -20.55 42.50
C THR A 407 -7.39 -20.44 40.98
N ASP A 408 -8.27 -19.66 40.37
CA ASP A 408 -8.22 -19.32 38.96
C ASP A 408 -7.06 -18.37 38.63
N GLN A 409 -6.92 -17.95 37.37
CA GLN A 409 -5.81 -17.08 36.98
C GLN A 409 -5.83 -15.70 37.65
N TYR A 410 -6.96 -15.34 38.26
CA TYR A 410 -7.18 -14.08 38.99
C TYR A 410 -7.02 -14.26 40.50
N GLY A 411 -6.59 -15.44 40.94
CA GLY A 411 -6.32 -15.76 42.34
C GLY A 411 -7.57 -16.10 43.14
N TYR A 412 -8.72 -16.38 42.53
CA TYR A 412 -9.95 -16.63 43.26
C TYR A 412 -10.33 -18.11 43.35
N ALA A 413 -10.82 -18.52 44.51
CA ALA A 413 -11.50 -19.79 44.76
C ALA A 413 -12.89 -19.52 45.35
N TYR A 414 -13.93 -20.12 44.76
CA TYR A 414 -15.32 -19.93 45.19
C TYR A 414 -15.89 -21.19 45.85
N PHE A 415 -16.64 -21.00 46.94
CA PHE A 415 -17.38 -22.02 47.66
C PHE A 415 -18.83 -21.57 47.91
N PRO A 416 -19.81 -22.50 47.92
CA PRO A 416 -19.62 -23.94 47.81
C PRO A 416 -19.33 -24.39 46.37
N THR A 417 -18.81 -25.60 46.21
CA THR A 417 -18.52 -26.19 44.87
C THR A 417 -19.78 -26.77 44.21
N ALA A 418 -20.85 -26.94 44.97
CA ALA A 418 -22.18 -27.34 44.52
C ALA A 418 -23.22 -26.90 45.56
N LEU A 419 -24.48 -26.72 45.14
CA LEU A 419 -25.60 -26.48 46.06
C LEU A 419 -25.88 -27.72 46.93
N PRO A 420 -26.40 -27.58 48.17
CA PRO A 420 -26.95 -26.36 48.79
C PRO A 420 -25.90 -25.30 49.17
N GLU A 421 -26.35 -24.07 49.48
CA GLU A 421 -25.48 -23.03 50.05
C GLU A 421 -24.82 -23.45 51.37
N LEU A 422 -23.75 -22.76 51.76
CA LEU A 422 -23.08 -22.99 53.03
C LEU A 422 -23.97 -22.57 54.19
N ASP A 423 -24.13 -23.46 55.17
CA ASP A 423 -24.81 -23.15 56.43
C ASP A 423 -23.98 -22.15 57.27
N ALA A 424 -24.68 -21.29 58.02
CA ALA A 424 -24.04 -20.25 58.82
C ALA A 424 -23.28 -20.82 60.03
N ASP A 425 -21.96 -20.75 59.98
CA ASP A 425 -21.03 -21.22 61.02
C ASP A 425 -19.60 -20.72 60.72
N ASN A 426 -18.62 -21.09 61.55
CA ASN A 426 -17.20 -20.87 61.29
C ASN A 426 -16.62 -21.98 60.42
N TYR A 427 -15.85 -21.60 59.41
CA TYR A 427 -15.13 -22.51 58.51
C TYR A 427 -13.65 -22.20 58.56
N ASP A 428 -12.83 -23.24 58.55
CA ASP A 428 -11.38 -23.13 58.47
C ASP A 428 -10.94 -23.18 57.01
N ILE A 429 -10.01 -22.29 56.64
CA ILE A 429 -9.39 -22.18 55.34
C ILE A 429 -7.93 -22.57 55.49
N ASP A 430 -7.47 -23.53 54.70
CA ASP A 430 -6.06 -23.86 54.53
C ASP A 430 -5.65 -23.59 53.08
N VAL A 431 -4.57 -22.82 52.88
CA VAL A 431 -4.05 -22.45 51.55
C VAL A 431 -2.62 -22.92 51.39
N THR A 432 -2.37 -23.64 50.30
CA THR A 432 -1.03 -24.14 49.96
C THR A 432 -0.68 -23.82 48.50
N LEU A 433 0.57 -23.43 48.26
CA LEU A 433 1.10 -23.17 46.92
C LEU A 433 2.61 -23.39 46.93
N SER A 434 3.11 -24.16 45.94
CA SER A 434 4.55 -24.42 45.85
C SER A 434 5.35 -23.13 45.70
N GLY A 435 6.38 -22.96 46.54
CA GLY A 435 7.21 -21.73 46.57
C GLY A 435 6.70 -20.66 47.53
N TYR A 436 5.60 -20.89 48.23
CA TYR A 436 5.05 -20.01 49.26
C TYR A 436 4.93 -20.75 50.61
N GLU A 437 4.87 -20.00 51.70
CA GLU A 437 4.52 -20.51 53.03
C GLU A 437 3.03 -20.90 53.06
N ASP A 438 2.69 -21.96 53.79
CA ASP A 438 1.29 -22.39 53.97
C ASP A 438 0.56 -21.40 54.90
N GLU A 439 -0.67 -21.05 54.56
CA GLU A 439 -1.49 -20.09 55.30
C GLU A 439 -2.78 -20.73 55.78
N ALA A 440 -3.22 -20.35 56.99
CA ALA A 440 -4.46 -20.81 57.57
C ALA A 440 -5.28 -19.63 58.12
N ALA A 441 -6.60 -19.68 57.94
CA ALA A 441 -7.52 -18.66 58.43
C ALA A 441 -8.86 -19.29 58.86
N THR A 442 -9.65 -18.56 59.62
CA THR A 442 -11.03 -18.94 59.92
C THR A 442 -11.96 -17.82 59.46
N VAL A 443 -13.04 -18.19 58.79
CA VAL A 443 -14.08 -17.27 58.32
C VAL A 443 -15.44 -17.63 58.92
N THR A 444 -16.26 -16.63 59.23
CA THR A 444 -17.64 -16.83 59.69
C THR A 444 -18.59 -16.65 58.53
N VAL A 445 -19.16 -17.74 58.05
CA VAL A 445 -20.15 -17.73 56.97
C VAL A 445 -21.52 -17.38 57.52
N GLY A 446 -22.22 -16.49 56.83
CA GLY A 446 -23.60 -16.10 57.13
C GLY A 446 -24.57 -16.57 56.05
N THR A 447 -25.51 -15.70 55.68
CA THR A 447 -26.50 -15.95 54.62
C THR A 447 -26.20 -15.16 53.34
N THR A 448 -25.02 -14.56 53.24
CA THR A 448 -24.61 -13.73 52.10
C THR A 448 -23.21 -14.09 51.65
N LEU A 449 -22.84 -13.70 50.44
CA LEU A 449 -21.49 -13.85 49.92
C LEU A 449 -20.48 -13.18 50.86
N LEU A 450 -19.51 -13.95 51.33
CA LEU A 450 -18.36 -13.49 52.08
C LEU A 450 -17.14 -13.43 51.17
N GLU A 451 -16.47 -12.29 51.12
CA GLU A 451 -15.19 -12.14 50.43
C GLU A 451 -14.07 -12.08 51.47
N THR A 452 -13.01 -12.86 51.25
CA THR A 452 -11.82 -12.85 52.11
C THR A 452 -10.56 -12.89 51.26
N THR A 453 -9.48 -12.28 51.75
CA THR A 453 -8.19 -12.27 51.08
C THR A 453 -7.14 -12.94 51.96
N ILE A 454 -6.43 -13.91 51.39
CA ILE A 454 -5.28 -14.59 51.99
C ILE A 454 -4.02 -14.09 51.28
N GLN A 455 -3.07 -13.56 52.05
CA GLN A 455 -1.78 -13.11 51.58
C GLN A 455 -0.75 -14.21 51.83
N MET A 456 -0.09 -14.70 50.79
CA MET A 456 0.96 -15.72 50.96
C MET A 456 2.36 -15.09 50.87
N THR A 457 3.26 -15.52 51.74
CA THR A 457 4.67 -15.10 51.75
C THR A 457 5.50 -16.06 50.89
N ALA A 458 6.32 -15.54 49.97
CA ALA A 458 7.21 -16.37 49.17
C ALA A 458 8.38 -16.91 50.00
N ASN A 459 8.77 -18.17 49.78
CA ASN A 459 9.87 -18.86 50.47
C ASN A 459 11.28 -18.39 50.05
#